data_AF-A0A7V1I2A9-F1
#
_entry.id   AF-A0A7V1I2A9-F1
#
_cell.length_a   1.000
_cell.length_b   1.000
_cell.length_c   1.000
_cell.angle_alpha   90.00
_cell.angle_beta   90.00
_cell.angle_gamma   90.00
#
_symmetry.space_group_name_H-M   'P 1'
#
loop_
_entity.id
_entity.type
_entity.pdbx_description
1 polymer ?
#
loop_
_entity_poly.entity_id
_entity_poly.type
_entity_poly.pdbx_seq_one_letter_code
_entity_poly.pdbx_strand_id
1 'polypeptide(L)'
;MKLADFFSKNNKFRFFKEISEGKKPWSALLDINSIIGEFLEGKEDAFTDEFIEFCQPNILSFSSDGAEECSIEVNRALFVKGFIYFSSAGVYIGEGTRLEAGAIIKGPSVIGSHCDIRQGAYIRENVIVGDNCVVGHATEIKNSIVMDNTSAGHFNYIGDSILGSHVNLGAGAKLANLKFRAKDEIDNGEMGEIVLKINGKTVNTRLKKFGAIIGDYTEIGCNAVTSPGALIGANCWVYPNTTVPKGFYKRGVIIKNSGAGSVQVVERSKTK
;
A
#
# COMPACT_ATOMS: atom_id res chain seq x y z
N MET A 1 -19.40 9.91 -0.15
CA MET A 1 -18.22 9.31 -0.78
C MET A 1 -17.93 8.03 -0.05
N LYS A 2 -18.03 6.91 -0.75
CA LYS A 2 -17.68 5.56 -0.28
C LYS A 2 -16.36 5.15 -0.92
N LEU A 3 -15.70 4.13 -0.38
CA LEU A 3 -14.46 3.61 -0.96
C LEU A 3 -14.66 3.11 -2.40
N ALA A 4 -15.79 2.44 -2.66
CA ALA A 4 -16.14 1.94 -3.99
C ALA A 4 -16.22 3.04 -5.08
N ASP A 5 -16.38 4.32 -4.72
CA ASP A 5 -16.41 5.43 -5.70
C ASP A 5 -15.04 5.64 -6.39
N PHE A 6 -13.95 5.13 -5.79
CA PHE A 6 -12.59 5.22 -6.31
C PHE A 6 -12.24 4.09 -7.28
N PHE A 7 -13.04 3.03 -7.31
CA PHE A 7 -12.70 1.78 -7.98
C PHE A 7 -13.76 1.38 -9.02
N SER A 8 -13.41 0.41 -9.86
CA SER A 8 -14.30 -0.17 -10.84
C SER A 8 -15.46 -0.92 -10.18
N LYS A 9 -16.64 -0.90 -10.82
CA LYS A 9 -17.85 -1.56 -10.25
C LYS A 9 -17.75 -3.09 -10.23
N ASN A 10 -16.94 -3.66 -11.12
CA ASN A 10 -16.70 -5.10 -11.23
C ASN A 10 -15.31 -5.45 -10.69
N ASN A 11 -14.90 -4.80 -9.60
CA ASN A 11 -13.60 -5.05 -8.99
C ASN A 11 -13.54 -6.53 -8.53
N LYS A 12 -12.46 -7.21 -8.93
CA LYS A 12 -12.23 -8.64 -8.68
C LYS A 12 -11.21 -8.90 -7.57
N PHE A 13 -10.71 -7.84 -6.94
CA PHE A 13 -9.77 -7.95 -5.83
C PHE A 13 -10.39 -8.80 -4.73
N ARG A 14 -9.62 -9.79 -4.26
CA ARG A 14 -10.10 -10.82 -3.34
C ARG A 14 -10.78 -10.25 -2.08
N PHE A 15 -10.24 -9.14 -1.57
CA PHE A 15 -10.70 -8.50 -0.33
C PHE A 15 -11.67 -7.35 -0.59
N PHE A 16 -12.19 -7.19 -1.82
CA PHE A 16 -12.95 -6.00 -2.19
C PHE A 16 -14.22 -5.85 -1.37
N LYS A 17 -14.90 -6.96 -1.06
CA LYS A 17 -16.13 -6.94 -0.29
C LYS A 17 -15.86 -6.36 1.10
N GLU A 18 -14.91 -6.96 1.81
CA GLU A 18 -14.48 -6.63 3.17
C GLU A 18 -14.07 -5.15 3.27
N ILE A 19 -13.23 -4.67 2.36
CA ILE A 19 -12.75 -3.28 2.41
C ILE A 19 -13.83 -2.25 2.02
N SER A 20 -14.83 -2.65 1.23
CA SER A 20 -15.85 -1.72 0.68
C SER A 20 -17.06 -1.51 1.58
N GLU A 21 -17.24 -2.33 2.62
CA GLU A 21 -18.37 -2.27 3.55
C GLU A 21 -18.34 -1.03 4.47
N GLY A 22 -17.17 -0.39 4.61
CA GLY A 22 -16.96 0.77 5.47
C GLY A 22 -17.80 2.01 5.09
N LYS A 23 -18.19 2.78 6.13
CA LYS A 23 -18.93 4.05 5.96
C LYS A 23 -18.08 5.15 5.32
N LYS A 24 -16.76 5.10 5.47
CA LYS A 24 -15.82 6.10 4.94
C LYS A 24 -14.81 5.43 4.01
N PRO A 25 -14.25 6.17 3.03
CA PRO A 25 -13.27 5.60 2.11
C PRO A 25 -12.06 4.95 2.79
N TRP A 26 -11.57 5.52 3.89
CA TRP A 26 -10.41 5.02 4.63
C TRP A 26 -10.75 4.02 5.74
N SER A 27 -12.02 3.61 5.90
CA SER A 27 -12.44 2.72 7.00
C SER A 27 -11.63 1.43 7.01
N ALA A 28 -11.35 0.84 5.85
CA ALA A 28 -10.57 -0.40 5.75
C ALA A 28 -9.16 -0.30 6.35
N LEU A 29 -8.56 0.89 6.46
CA LEU A 29 -7.24 1.09 7.08
C LEU A 29 -7.23 0.84 8.60
N LEU A 30 -8.40 0.93 9.24
CA LEU A 30 -8.55 0.62 10.66
C LEU A 30 -8.71 -0.88 10.92
N ASP A 31 -9.18 -1.61 9.90
CA ASP A 31 -9.65 -2.99 10.03
C ASP A 31 -8.71 -3.99 9.32
N ILE A 32 -7.59 -3.54 8.70
CA ILE A 32 -6.69 -4.40 7.92
C ILE A 32 -6.26 -5.63 8.71
N ASN A 33 -5.90 -5.44 9.98
CA ASN A 33 -5.47 -6.54 10.84
C ASN A 33 -6.55 -7.64 10.97
N SER A 34 -7.82 -7.24 11.17
CA SER A 34 -8.96 -8.16 11.23
C SER A 34 -9.17 -8.87 9.89
N ILE A 35 -9.11 -8.12 8.78
CA ILE A 35 -9.27 -8.67 7.42
C ILE A 35 -8.19 -9.72 7.13
N ILE A 36 -6.94 -9.44 7.51
CA ILE A 36 -5.86 -10.42 7.38
C ILE A 36 -6.11 -11.62 8.31
N GLY A 37 -6.47 -11.40 9.57
CA GLY A 37 -6.75 -12.45 10.53
C GLY A 37 -7.83 -13.43 10.04
N GLU A 38 -8.97 -12.92 9.59
CA GLU A 38 -10.05 -13.72 9.00
C GLU A 38 -9.60 -14.50 7.76
N PHE A 39 -8.75 -13.89 6.92
CA PHE A 39 -8.18 -14.59 5.78
C PHE A 39 -7.21 -15.69 6.19
N LEU A 40 -6.42 -15.50 7.24
CA LEU A 40 -5.45 -16.49 7.71
C LEU A 40 -6.09 -17.61 8.54
N GLU A 41 -7.31 -17.39 9.06
CA GLU A 41 -8.03 -18.38 9.85
C GLU A 41 -8.21 -19.71 9.10
N GLY A 42 -7.95 -20.81 9.80
CA GLY A 42 -8.04 -22.17 9.24
C GLY A 42 -6.96 -22.53 8.22
N LYS A 43 -5.94 -21.68 8.02
CA LYS A 43 -4.73 -22.07 7.26
C LYS A 43 -3.73 -22.70 8.21
N GLU A 44 -3.32 -23.91 7.88
CA GLU A 44 -2.17 -24.57 8.50
C GLU A 44 -0.88 -24.08 7.84
N ASP A 45 0.25 -24.26 8.52
CA ASP A 45 1.56 -24.03 7.91
C ASP A 45 1.68 -24.90 6.65
N ALA A 46 1.70 -24.23 5.50
CA ALA A 46 1.69 -24.87 4.20
C ALA A 46 2.89 -24.40 3.43
N PHE A 47 3.61 -25.39 2.93
CA PHE A 47 4.91 -25.26 2.31
C PHE A 47 4.92 -26.08 1.02
N THR A 48 5.59 -25.58 -0.01
CA THR A 48 5.86 -26.37 -1.22
C THR A 48 7.07 -27.29 -0.98
N ASP A 49 7.24 -28.35 -1.76
CA ASP A 49 8.39 -29.27 -1.58
C ASP A 49 9.76 -28.56 -1.72
N GLU A 50 9.86 -27.52 -2.58
CA GLU A 50 11.04 -26.64 -2.66
C GLU A 50 11.21 -25.74 -1.43
N PHE A 51 10.13 -25.49 -0.69
CA PHE A 51 10.17 -24.77 0.58
C PHE A 51 10.66 -25.68 1.74
N ILE A 52 10.51 -27.00 1.66
CA ILE A 52 11.03 -27.89 2.70
C ILE A 52 12.58 -27.89 2.70
N GLU A 53 13.22 -27.63 1.56
CA GLU A 53 14.67 -27.34 1.47
C GLU A 53 15.03 -25.90 1.92
N PHE A 54 14.06 -24.99 1.96
CA PHE A 54 14.21 -23.55 2.21
C PHE A 54 14.34 -23.16 3.68
N CYS A 55 13.93 -24.05 4.60
CA CYS A 55 14.20 -23.92 6.04
C CYS A 55 15.69 -24.13 6.41
N GLN A 56 16.59 -24.26 5.43
CA GLN A 56 18.02 -24.17 5.71
C GLN A 56 18.38 -22.74 6.17
N PRO A 57 19.18 -22.57 7.25
CA PRO A 57 19.44 -21.30 7.93
C PRO A 57 20.10 -20.18 7.09
N ASN A 58 20.34 -20.41 5.79
CA ASN A 58 21.01 -19.49 4.88
C ASN A 58 20.07 -18.88 3.82
N ILE A 59 18.77 -19.19 3.82
CA ILE A 59 17.82 -18.70 2.81
C ILE A 59 16.77 -17.76 3.40
N LEU A 60 16.19 -18.06 4.56
CA LEU A 60 15.44 -17.09 5.37
C LEU A 60 15.95 -17.01 6.80
N SER A 61 15.96 -15.80 7.34
CA SER A 61 16.11 -15.55 8.78
C SER A 61 14.77 -15.15 9.36
N PHE A 62 14.44 -15.74 10.51
CA PHE A 62 13.43 -15.19 11.41
C PHE A 62 14.14 -14.31 12.42
N SER A 63 13.69 -13.07 12.54
CA SER A 63 14.06 -12.22 13.66
C SER A 63 12.82 -11.88 14.47
N SER A 64 12.95 -12.03 15.79
CA SER A 64 12.05 -11.47 16.78
C SER A 64 12.83 -10.35 17.49
N ASP A 65 12.39 -9.11 17.38
CA ASP A 65 13.04 -7.94 17.97
C ASP A 65 12.76 -7.77 19.48
N GLY A 66 12.55 -8.88 20.20
CA GLY A 66 12.28 -8.90 21.64
C GLY A 66 10.87 -8.45 22.03
N ALA A 67 10.05 -8.05 21.06
CA ALA A 67 8.66 -7.63 21.26
C ALA A 67 7.74 -8.25 20.19
N GLU A 68 7.55 -9.57 20.22
CA GLU A 68 6.50 -10.33 19.48
C GLU A 68 6.43 -10.16 17.93
N GLU A 69 7.19 -9.27 17.29
CA GLU A 69 7.13 -9.04 15.85
C GLU A 69 8.08 -10.01 15.12
N CYS A 70 7.49 -11.04 14.52
CA CYS A 70 8.21 -11.97 13.64
C CYS A 70 8.28 -11.41 12.22
N SER A 71 9.49 -11.35 11.67
CA SER A 71 9.75 -10.97 10.29
C SER A 71 10.46 -12.07 9.52
N ILE A 72 10.27 -12.06 8.21
CA ILE A 72 10.94 -12.91 7.24
C ILE A 72 11.93 -12.06 6.46
N GLU A 73 13.20 -12.43 6.50
CA GLU A 73 14.24 -11.83 5.67
C GLU A 73 14.67 -12.79 4.57
N VAL A 74 14.62 -12.33 3.31
CA VAL A 74 14.97 -13.13 2.14
C VAL A 74 16.48 -13.07 1.89
N ASN A 75 17.26 -14.06 2.33
CA ASN A 75 18.72 -14.07 2.15
C ASN A 75 19.15 -14.49 0.74
N ARG A 76 18.32 -15.26 0.02
CA ARG A 76 18.52 -15.64 -1.38
C ARG A 76 17.21 -15.56 -2.15
N ALA A 77 17.29 -15.22 -3.44
CA ALA A 77 16.10 -15.12 -4.28
C ALA A 77 15.35 -16.46 -4.36
N LEU A 78 14.01 -16.38 -4.32
CA LEU A 78 13.09 -17.50 -4.32
C LEU A 78 12.00 -17.28 -5.36
N PHE A 79 11.56 -18.36 -6.00
CA PHE A 79 10.31 -18.43 -6.74
C PHE A 79 9.32 -19.35 -6.02
N VAL A 80 8.12 -18.85 -5.75
CA VAL A 80 7.10 -19.54 -4.95
C VAL A 80 6.24 -20.41 -5.88
N LYS A 81 6.38 -21.74 -5.88
CA LYS A 81 5.61 -22.62 -6.81
C LYS A 81 4.15 -22.86 -6.46
N GLY A 82 3.81 -22.65 -5.20
CA GLY A 82 2.51 -22.83 -4.55
C GLY A 82 2.51 -21.90 -3.33
N PHE A 83 1.36 -21.64 -2.71
CA PHE A 83 1.34 -20.66 -1.62
C PHE A 83 2.22 -21.09 -0.44
N ILE A 84 2.72 -20.10 0.30
CA ILE A 84 3.45 -20.27 1.54
C ILE A 84 2.69 -19.53 2.64
N TYR A 85 2.52 -20.18 3.78
CA TYR A 85 2.04 -19.52 4.99
C TYR A 85 2.98 -19.76 6.17
N PHE A 86 3.46 -18.68 6.77
CA PHE A 86 4.27 -18.68 7.98
C PHE A 86 3.41 -18.27 9.17
N SER A 87 2.81 -19.23 9.89
CA SER A 87 1.93 -18.93 11.01
C SER A 87 2.63 -18.14 12.13
N SER A 88 3.89 -18.44 12.41
CA SER A 88 4.70 -17.75 13.43
C SER A 88 4.91 -16.26 13.14
N ALA A 89 4.91 -15.88 11.85
CA ALA A 89 5.01 -14.50 11.42
C ALA A 89 3.66 -13.89 11.01
N GLY A 90 2.63 -14.69 10.78
CA GLY A 90 1.38 -14.22 10.18
C GLY A 90 1.56 -13.73 8.74
N VAL A 91 2.46 -14.36 7.97
CA VAL A 91 2.78 -13.94 6.60
C VAL A 91 2.31 -14.99 5.60
N TYR A 92 1.46 -14.57 4.66
CA TYR A 92 1.01 -15.38 3.53
C TYR A 92 1.60 -14.85 2.23
N ILE A 93 2.08 -15.74 1.38
CA ILE A 93 2.62 -15.42 0.04
C ILE A 93 1.99 -16.36 -0.98
N GLY A 94 1.32 -15.79 -1.99
CA GLY A 94 0.66 -16.54 -3.06
C GLY A 94 1.62 -17.21 -4.03
N GLU A 95 1.09 -18.16 -4.79
CA GLU A 95 1.83 -18.90 -5.80
C GLU A 95 2.34 -18.00 -6.95
N GLY A 96 3.41 -18.42 -7.60
CA GLY A 96 4.07 -17.71 -8.69
C GLY A 96 4.78 -16.41 -8.29
N THR A 97 4.78 -16.03 -7.02
CA THR A 97 5.46 -14.82 -6.53
C THR A 97 6.98 -15.03 -6.50
N ARG A 98 7.73 -14.05 -7.01
CA ARG A 98 9.19 -13.97 -6.90
C ARG A 98 9.57 -13.08 -5.72
N LEU A 99 10.47 -13.58 -4.88
CA LEU A 99 11.11 -12.82 -3.80
C LEU A 99 12.59 -12.70 -4.15
N GLU A 100 13.11 -11.48 -4.20
CA GLU A 100 14.55 -11.25 -4.39
C GLU A 100 15.28 -11.11 -3.04
N ALA A 101 16.58 -11.38 -3.05
CA ALA A 101 17.40 -11.28 -1.84
C ALA A 101 17.38 -9.86 -1.25
N GLY A 102 17.39 -9.75 0.07
CA GLY A 102 17.31 -8.52 0.84
C GLY A 102 15.90 -7.98 1.06
N ALA A 103 14.85 -8.63 0.55
CA ALA A 103 13.47 -8.28 0.90
C ALA A 103 13.17 -8.66 2.36
N ILE A 104 12.46 -7.80 3.08
CA ILE A 104 12.03 -8.04 4.46
C ILE A 104 10.50 -7.91 4.52
N ILE A 105 9.85 -8.92 5.10
CA ILE A 105 8.39 -9.00 5.21
C ILE A 105 8.02 -9.23 6.68
N LYS A 106 7.36 -8.26 7.30
CA LYS A 106 6.78 -8.37 8.64
C LYS A 106 5.31 -8.74 8.53
N GLY A 107 4.82 -9.57 9.44
CA GLY A 107 3.40 -9.82 9.54
C GLY A 107 2.68 -8.96 10.60
N PRO A 108 1.34 -9.05 10.64
CA PRO A 108 0.53 -9.81 9.71
C PRO A 108 0.51 -9.16 8.32
N SER A 109 0.74 -9.96 7.27
CA SER A 109 0.73 -9.50 5.89
C SER A 109 0.33 -10.58 4.90
N VAL A 110 -0.32 -10.15 3.82
CA VAL A 110 -0.77 -11.01 2.73
C VAL A 110 -0.20 -10.46 1.43
N ILE A 111 0.56 -11.30 0.74
CA ILE A 111 1.06 -11.04 -0.61
C ILE A 111 0.36 -12.01 -1.56
N GLY A 112 -0.27 -11.47 -2.60
CA GLY A 112 -0.98 -12.24 -3.61
C GLY A 112 -0.07 -13.10 -4.47
N SER A 113 -0.65 -13.61 -5.55
CA SER A 113 -0.02 -14.51 -6.50
C SER A 113 0.69 -13.71 -7.59
N HIS A 114 1.72 -14.31 -8.20
CA HIS A 114 2.44 -13.74 -9.33
C HIS A 114 3.03 -12.33 -9.08
N CYS A 115 3.39 -12.02 -7.84
CA CYS A 115 4.01 -10.74 -7.50
C CYS A 115 5.52 -10.77 -7.74
N ASP A 116 6.11 -9.58 -7.91
CA ASP A 116 7.56 -9.37 -7.95
C ASP A 116 7.97 -8.52 -6.74
N ILE A 117 8.50 -9.16 -5.71
CA ILE A 117 9.01 -8.53 -4.48
C ILE A 117 10.52 -8.41 -4.62
N ARG A 118 10.99 -7.23 -5.00
CA ARG A 118 12.36 -7.01 -5.44
C ARG A 118 13.33 -6.73 -4.28
N GLN A 119 14.61 -6.71 -4.62
CA GLN A 119 15.70 -6.54 -3.68
C GLN A 119 15.53 -5.28 -2.82
N GLY A 120 15.56 -5.47 -1.50
CA GLY A 120 15.43 -4.39 -0.52
C GLY A 120 13.99 -3.88 -0.31
N ALA A 121 12.98 -4.51 -0.90
CA ALA A 121 11.59 -4.23 -0.56
C ALA A 121 11.36 -4.44 0.95
N TYR A 122 10.69 -3.50 1.60
CA TYR A 122 10.37 -3.59 3.02
C TYR A 122 8.86 -3.54 3.23
N ILE A 123 8.26 -4.73 3.38
CA ILE A 123 6.85 -4.89 3.66
C ILE A 123 6.69 -5.02 5.17
N ARG A 124 5.94 -4.09 5.75
CA ARG A 124 5.70 -4.01 7.18
C ARG A 124 4.36 -4.63 7.57
N GLU A 125 4.04 -4.52 8.85
CA GLU A 125 2.79 -5.02 9.41
C GLU A 125 1.54 -4.40 8.76
N ASN A 126 0.44 -5.15 8.79
CA ASN A 126 -0.87 -4.78 8.28
C ASN A 126 -0.85 -4.41 6.79
N VAL A 127 -0.22 -5.24 5.96
CA VAL A 127 -0.14 -5.02 4.52
C VAL A 127 -0.87 -6.10 3.75
N ILE A 128 -1.68 -5.68 2.79
CA ILE A 128 -2.27 -6.55 1.77
C ILE A 128 -1.78 -6.10 0.39
N VAL A 129 -1.11 -6.99 -0.32
CA VAL A 129 -0.72 -6.83 -1.73
C VAL A 129 -1.53 -7.84 -2.54
N GLY A 130 -2.22 -7.37 -3.58
CA GLY A 130 -3.02 -8.18 -4.49
C GLY A 130 -2.17 -8.97 -5.49
N ASP A 131 -2.84 -9.56 -6.47
CA ASP A 131 -2.17 -10.42 -7.45
C ASP A 131 -1.46 -9.57 -8.53
N ASN A 132 -0.39 -10.12 -9.12
CA ASN A 132 0.36 -9.50 -10.23
C ASN A 132 0.94 -8.10 -9.90
N CYS A 133 1.28 -7.86 -8.63
CA CYS A 133 1.84 -6.58 -8.18
C CYS A 133 3.37 -6.57 -8.22
N VAL A 134 3.95 -5.36 -8.31
CA VAL A 134 5.40 -5.16 -8.18
C VAL A 134 5.66 -4.31 -6.93
N VAL A 135 6.33 -4.90 -5.93
CA VAL A 135 6.90 -4.17 -4.80
C VAL A 135 8.40 -4.11 -5.03
N GLY A 136 8.83 -2.99 -5.60
CA GLY A 136 10.13 -2.91 -6.22
C GLY A 136 11.28 -2.52 -5.28
N HIS A 137 12.43 -2.19 -5.90
CA HIS A 137 13.67 -1.97 -5.16
C HIS A 137 13.53 -0.85 -4.13
N ALA A 138 13.87 -1.15 -2.88
CA ALA A 138 13.80 -0.20 -1.76
C ALA A 138 12.43 0.50 -1.62
N THR A 139 11.36 -0.19 -2.00
CA THR A 139 9.98 0.26 -1.76
C THR A 139 9.53 -0.21 -0.38
N GLU A 140 9.05 0.72 0.46
CA GLU A 140 8.48 0.42 1.77
C GLU A 140 6.95 0.52 1.74
N ILE A 141 6.26 -0.47 2.31
CA ILE A 141 4.81 -0.50 2.47
C ILE A 141 4.47 -0.78 3.93
N LYS A 142 3.57 0.00 4.53
CA LYS A 142 3.09 -0.18 5.91
C LYS A 142 1.59 0.14 6.00
N ASN A 143 0.85 -0.70 6.73
CA ASN A 143 -0.56 -0.45 7.04
C ASN A 143 -1.38 -0.07 5.80
N SER A 144 -1.26 -0.83 4.71
CA SER A 144 -1.76 -0.42 3.39
C SER A 144 -2.32 -1.57 2.59
N ILE A 145 -3.25 -1.24 1.70
CA ILE A 145 -3.86 -2.16 0.75
C ILE A 145 -3.44 -1.75 -0.66
N VAL A 146 -2.84 -2.67 -1.40
CA VAL A 146 -2.41 -2.51 -2.78
C VAL A 146 -3.14 -3.54 -3.62
N MET A 147 -4.10 -3.12 -4.46
CA MET A 147 -4.90 -4.04 -5.26
C MET A 147 -4.17 -4.50 -6.53
N ASP A 148 -4.76 -5.49 -7.19
CA ASP A 148 -4.17 -6.24 -8.30
C ASP A 148 -3.55 -5.39 -9.41
N ASN A 149 -2.49 -5.91 -10.02
CA ASN A 149 -1.79 -5.31 -11.15
C ASN A 149 -1.19 -3.92 -10.85
N THR A 150 -0.89 -3.64 -9.58
CA THR A 150 -0.32 -2.36 -9.15
C THR A 150 1.20 -2.43 -9.04
N SER A 151 1.87 -1.40 -9.51
CA SER A 151 3.33 -1.31 -9.52
C SER A 151 3.85 -0.16 -8.66
N ALA A 152 4.73 -0.48 -7.72
CA ALA A 152 5.54 0.47 -6.94
C ALA A 152 7.01 0.09 -7.08
N GLY A 153 7.54 0.33 -8.28
CA GLY A 153 8.73 -0.36 -8.77
C GLY A 153 10.07 0.10 -8.19
N HIS A 154 10.17 1.33 -7.67
CA HIS A 154 11.46 1.90 -7.30
C HIS A 154 11.33 3.00 -6.25
N PHE A 155 11.95 2.81 -5.08
CA PHE A 155 12.12 3.83 -4.04
C PHE A 155 10.80 4.48 -3.58
N ASN A 156 9.71 3.71 -3.56
CA ASN A 156 8.40 4.21 -3.16
C ASN A 156 8.19 4.09 -1.65
N TYR A 157 7.38 4.97 -1.08
CA TYR A 157 6.87 4.82 0.29
C TYR A 157 5.34 4.86 0.28
N ILE A 158 4.72 3.80 0.81
CA ILE A 158 3.27 3.59 0.85
C ILE A 158 2.87 3.34 2.31
N GLY A 159 2.54 4.41 3.03
CA GLY A 159 2.09 4.33 4.43
C GLY A 159 0.60 4.65 4.56
N ASP A 160 -0.15 3.86 5.31
CA ASP A 160 -1.56 4.13 5.66
C ASP A 160 -2.41 4.47 4.43
N SER A 161 -2.32 3.68 3.36
CA SER A 161 -2.85 4.00 2.03
C SER A 161 -3.65 2.86 1.40
N ILE A 162 -4.57 3.21 0.49
CA ILE A 162 -5.32 2.25 -0.33
C ILE A 162 -5.09 2.57 -1.80
N LEU A 163 -4.50 1.65 -2.54
CA LEU A 163 -4.26 1.77 -3.97
C LEU A 163 -5.16 0.79 -4.72
N GLY A 164 -5.92 1.31 -5.68
CA GLY A 164 -6.76 0.55 -6.59
C GLY A 164 -5.96 -0.27 -7.58
N SER A 165 -6.65 -1.01 -8.45
CA SER A 165 -6.01 -1.90 -9.42
C SER A 165 -5.40 -1.11 -10.57
N HIS A 166 -4.33 -1.65 -11.17
CA HIS A 166 -3.62 -1.02 -12.29
C HIS A 166 -3.10 0.39 -11.96
N VAL A 167 -2.75 0.64 -10.70
CA VAL A 167 -2.04 1.85 -10.30
C VAL A 167 -0.56 1.67 -10.60
N ASN A 168 0.11 2.75 -11.02
CA ASN A 168 1.55 2.75 -11.17
C ASN A 168 2.16 3.97 -10.47
N LEU A 169 3.10 3.69 -9.57
CA LEU A 169 3.90 4.69 -8.89
C LEU A 169 5.26 4.78 -9.57
N GLY A 170 5.51 5.94 -10.18
CA GLY A 170 6.81 6.30 -10.71
C GLY A 170 7.88 6.30 -9.63
N ALA A 171 9.13 6.14 -10.06
CA ALA A 171 10.27 6.03 -9.16
C ALA A 171 10.33 7.20 -8.17
N GLY A 172 10.52 6.89 -6.89
CA GLY A 172 10.65 7.90 -5.85
C GLY A 172 9.34 8.57 -5.42
N ALA A 173 8.18 8.16 -5.94
CA ALA A 173 6.89 8.68 -5.49
C ALA A 173 6.59 8.26 -4.04
N LYS A 174 6.08 9.20 -3.22
CA LYS A 174 5.88 8.99 -1.78
C LYS A 174 4.47 9.38 -1.35
N LEU A 175 3.81 8.49 -0.61
CA LEU A 175 2.52 8.75 -0.01
C LEU A 175 2.74 9.16 1.45
N ALA A 176 2.88 10.46 1.71
CA ALA A 176 3.11 10.96 3.05
C ALA A 176 1.87 10.71 3.92
N ASN A 177 2.05 10.16 5.11
CA ASN A 177 0.98 9.73 6.00
C ASN A 177 0.89 10.52 7.31
N LEU A 178 1.89 11.34 7.64
CA LEU A 178 1.94 12.10 8.89
C LEU A 178 1.91 13.61 8.63
N LYS A 179 1.18 14.36 9.47
CA LYS A 179 1.23 15.82 9.44
C LYS A 179 2.50 16.36 10.08
N PHE A 180 2.91 17.54 9.66
CA PHE A 180 3.85 18.33 10.45
C PHE A 180 3.27 18.60 11.84
N ARG A 181 4.17 18.57 12.82
CA ARG A 181 3.90 18.82 14.22
C ARG A 181 4.58 20.11 14.66
N ALA A 182 3.92 20.88 15.51
CA ALA A 182 4.53 21.99 16.22
C ALA A 182 5.52 21.46 17.29
N LYS A 183 6.36 22.34 17.83
CA LYS A 183 7.40 21.96 18.78
C LYS A 183 6.82 21.33 20.05
N ASP A 184 5.77 21.92 20.60
CA ASP A 184 5.04 21.43 21.76
C ASP A 184 4.39 20.06 21.50
N GLU A 185 3.80 19.84 20.32
CA GLU A 185 3.28 18.52 19.92
C GLU A 185 4.41 17.47 19.84
N ILE A 186 5.62 17.86 19.41
CA ILE A 186 6.78 16.96 19.39
C ILE A 186 7.25 16.66 20.83
N ASP A 187 7.44 17.70 21.64
CA ASP A 187 7.93 17.59 23.03
C ASP A 187 6.99 16.72 23.89
N ASN A 188 5.68 16.78 23.64
CA ASN A 188 4.66 16.01 24.35
C ASN A 188 4.33 14.65 23.70
N GLY A 189 4.96 14.30 22.56
CA GLY A 189 4.68 13.05 21.85
C GLY A 189 3.29 12.98 21.20
N GLU A 190 2.64 14.12 20.98
CA GLU A 190 1.31 14.20 20.40
C GLU A 190 1.33 14.03 18.87
N MET A 191 0.21 13.55 18.33
CA MET A 191 -0.02 13.44 16.88
C MET A 191 -1.46 13.83 16.58
N GLY A 192 -1.64 14.90 15.80
CA GLY A 192 -2.96 15.39 15.41
C GLY A 192 -3.64 14.54 14.35
N GLU A 193 -4.94 14.33 14.49
CA GLU A 193 -5.78 13.55 13.56
C GLU A 193 -5.92 14.23 12.20
N ILE A 194 -5.97 13.46 11.12
CA ILE A 194 -6.11 13.93 9.75
C ILE A 194 -7.52 14.45 9.50
N VAL A 195 -7.63 15.70 9.04
CA VAL A 195 -8.89 16.39 8.78
C VAL A 195 -8.90 16.85 7.33
N LEU A 196 -10.00 16.54 6.64
CA LEU A 196 -10.19 16.82 5.21
C LEU A 196 -11.28 17.86 5.01
N LYS A 197 -11.14 18.67 3.96
CA LYS A 197 -12.23 19.52 3.46
C LYS A 197 -12.74 18.93 2.15
N ILE A 198 -13.94 18.38 2.16
CA ILE A 198 -14.56 17.72 1.00
C ILE A 198 -15.89 18.42 0.74
N ASN A 199 -16.07 18.99 -0.46
CA ASN A 199 -17.28 19.69 -0.87
C ASN A 199 -17.74 20.76 0.15
N GLY A 200 -16.79 21.56 0.66
CA GLY A 200 -17.05 22.59 1.67
C GLY A 200 -17.31 22.08 3.09
N LYS A 201 -17.35 20.76 3.32
CA LYS A 201 -17.54 20.16 4.64
C LYS A 201 -16.22 19.68 5.23
N THR A 202 -16.00 20.00 6.50
CA THR A 202 -14.89 19.46 7.29
C THR A 202 -15.23 18.03 7.73
N VAL A 203 -14.35 17.09 7.42
CA VAL A 203 -14.49 15.68 7.77
C VAL A 203 -13.24 15.26 8.55
N ASN A 204 -13.42 14.91 9.81
CA ASN A 204 -12.37 14.30 10.60
C ASN A 204 -12.28 12.79 10.26
N THR A 205 -11.08 12.33 9.92
CA THR A 205 -10.82 10.92 9.60
C THR A 205 -10.69 10.04 10.83
N ARG A 206 -10.37 10.63 11.99
CA ARG A 206 -9.94 9.98 13.25
C ARG A 206 -8.62 9.21 13.15
N LEU A 207 -7.91 9.38 12.05
CA LEU A 207 -6.62 8.73 11.82
C LEU A 207 -5.49 9.70 12.15
N LYS A 208 -4.56 9.30 13.02
CA LYS A 208 -3.31 10.07 13.28
C LYS A 208 -2.34 9.97 12.10
N LYS A 209 -2.35 8.84 11.40
CA LYS A 209 -1.62 8.61 10.15
C LYS A 209 -2.59 8.21 9.04
N PHE A 210 -2.52 8.88 7.91
CA PHE A 210 -3.31 8.57 6.72
C PHE A 210 -2.59 9.08 5.48
N GLY A 211 -2.14 8.17 4.62
CA GLY A 211 -1.48 8.47 3.37
C GLY A 211 -2.47 8.92 2.31
N ALA A 212 -2.73 8.06 1.31
CA ALA A 212 -3.61 8.39 0.21
C ALA A 212 -4.58 7.26 -0.14
N ILE A 213 -5.67 7.65 -0.79
CA ILE A 213 -6.50 6.72 -1.57
C ILE A 213 -6.27 7.03 -3.04
N ILE A 214 -5.86 6.03 -3.81
CA ILE A 214 -5.56 6.16 -5.24
C ILE A 214 -6.47 5.21 -5.99
N GLY A 215 -7.34 5.74 -6.84
CA GLY A 215 -8.30 4.95 -7.63
C GLY A 215 -7.67 4.22 -8.81
N ASP A 216 -8.40 3.25 -9.34
CA ASP A 216 -7.93 2.36 -10.43
C ASP A 216 -7.36 3.12 -11.63
N TYR A 217 -6.37 2.54 -12.31
CA TYR A 217 -5.76 3.10 -13.53
C TYR A 217 -5.16 4.50 -13.36
N THR A 218 -4.69 4.82 -12.15
CA THR A 218 -4.05 6.10 -11.86
C THR A 218 -2.54 5.98 -11.95
N GLU A 219 -1.92 6.94 -12.64
CA GLU A 219 -0.46 7.04 -12.78
C GLU A 219 0.05 8.16 -11.88
N ILE A 220 1.01 7.84 -11.01
CA ILE A 220 1.72 8.81 -10.18
C ILE A 220 3.13 9.00 -10.74
N GLY A 221 3.46 10.21 -11.20
CA GLY A 221 4.76 10.48 -11.81
C GLY A 221 5.94 10.37 -10.83
N CYS A 222 7.14 10.20 -11.38
CA CYS A 222 8.37 10.08 -10.60
C CYS A 222 8.55 11.27 -9.64
N ASN A 223 9.01 10.99 -8.42
CA ASN A 223 9.22 11.96 -7.35
C ASN A 223 7.99 12.80 -6.97
N ALA A 224 6.78 12.43 -7.40
CA ALA A 224 5.56 13.06 -6.91
C ALA A 224 5.34 12.67 -5.44
N VAL A 225 4.74 13.58 -4.67
CA VAL A 225 4.43 13.36 -3.26
C VAL A 225 2.95 13.64 -3.05
N THR A 226 2.23 12.72 -2.42
CA THR A 226 0.87 13.02 -1.95
C THR A 226 0.91 13.47 -0.50
N SER A 227 0.20 14.55 -0.19
CA SER A 227 -0.01 14.99 1.18
C SER A 227 -0.89 13.99 1.95
N PRO A 228 -0.76 13.90 3.28
CA PRO A 228 -1.64 13.07 4.11
C PRO A 228 -3.12 13.39 3.89
N GLY A 229 -3.88 12.38 3.48
CA GLY A 229 -5.29 12.48 3.13
C GLY A 229 -5.60 12.93 1.70
N ALA A 230 -4.69 12.72 0.76
CA ALA A 230 -5.00 12.87 -0.67
C ALA A 230 -5.91 11.73 -1.15
N LEU A 231 -7.05 12.07 -1.76
CA LEU A 231 -8.03 11.13 -2.27
C LEU A 231 -8.15 11.32 -3.78
N ILE A 232 -7.42 10.52 -4.55
CA ILE A 232 -7.30 10.62 -6.00
C ILE A 232 -8.22 9.57 -6.64
N GLY A 233 -9.23 10.01 -7.41
CA GLY A 233 -10.13 9.12 -8.12
C GLY A 233 -9.46 8.33 -9.25
N ALA A 234 -10.19 7.38 -9.84
CA ALA A 234 -9.68 6.55 -10.93
C ALA A 234 -9.25 7.35 -12.19
N ASN A 235 -8.40 6.74 -13.02
CA ASN A 235 -7.98 7.26 -14.33
C ASN A 235 -7.27 8.62 -14.29
N CYS A 236 -6.63 8.96 -13.17
CA CYS A 236 -5.93 10.23 -13.03
C CYS A 236 -4.45 10.11 -13.42
N TRP A 237 -3.84 11.25 -13.74
CA TRP A 237 -2.40 11.39 -13.89
C TRP A 237 -1.87 12.43 -12.92
N VAL A 238 -0.85 12.09 -12.14
CA VAL A 238 -0.07 13.06 -11.38
C VAL A 238 1.27 13.24 -12.09
N TYR A 239 1.60 14.47 -12.47
CA TYR A 239 2.86 14.72 -13.18
C TYR A 239 4.07 14.54 -12.26
N PRO A 240 5.25 14.18 -12.80
CA PRO A 240 6.47 14.08 -12.03
C PRO A 240 6.76 15.35 -11.21
N ASN A 241 7.37 15.16 -10.03
CA ASN A 241 7.70 16.22 -9.07
C ASN A 241 6.49 17.04 -8.56
N THR A 242 5.25 16.55 -8.72
CA THR A 242 4.05 17.23 -8.21
C THR A 242 3.81 16.89 -6.74
N THR A 243 3.58 17.91 -5.92
CA THR A 243 3.08 17.72 -4.54
C THR A 243 1.58 17.82 -4.53
N VAL A 244 0.86 16.69 -4.47
CA VAL A 244 -0.61 16.65 -4.45
C VAL A 244 -1.11 17.08 -3.06
N PRO A 245 -1.90 18.18 -2.95
CA PRO A 245 -2.51 18.58 -1.69
C PRO A 245 -3.49 17.53 -1.14
N LYS A 246 -3.78 17.62 0.17
CA LYS A 246 -4.83 16.81 0.78
C LYS A 246 -6.20 17.24 0.23
N GLY A 247 -7.12 16.29 0.08
CA GLY A 247 -8.45 16.56 -0.46
C GLY A 247 -8.85 15.59 -1.55
N PHE A 248 -10.02 15.84 -2.15
CA PHE A 248 -10.59 14.95 -3.15
C PHE A 248 -10.38 15.46 -4.58
N TYR A 249 -9.85 14.57 -5.42
CA TYR A 249 -9.67 14.77 -6.86
C TYR A 249 -10.59 13.80 -7.60
N LYS A 250 -11.49 14.35 -8.43
CA LYS A 250 -12.43 13.56 -9.23
C LYS A 250 -11.67 12.67 -10.21
N ARG A 251 -12.29 11.59 -10.67
CA ARG A 251 -11.74 10.73 -11.72
C ARG A 251 -11.41 11.48 -13.00
N GLY A 252 -10.41 10.99 -13.74
CA GLY A 252 -10.07 11.47 -15.08
C GLY A 252 -9.47 12.87 -15.10
N VAL A 253 -8.71 13.25 -14.06
CA VAL A 253 -8.00 14.54 -14.03
C VAL A 253 -6.49 14.35 -14.11
N ILE A 254 -5.83 15.40 -14.57
CA ILE A 254 -4.39 15.55 -14.50
C ILE A 254 -4.09 16.55 -13.38
N ILE A 255 -3.20 16.17 -12.47
CA ILE A 255 -2.72 16.97 -11.34
C ILE A 255 -1.25 17.30 -11.63
N LYS A 256 -0.92 18.58 -11.78
CA LYS A 256 0.43 19.02 -12.17
C LYS A 256 0.83 20.30 -11.46
N ASN A 257 2.13 20.54 -11.32
CA ASN A 257 2.62 21.84 -10.82
C ASN A 257 2.25 22.97 -11.80
N SER A 258 1.79 24.10 -11.26
CA SER A 258 1.85 25.40 -11.91
C SER A 258 3.10 26.14 -11.42
N GLY A 259 3.71 26.96 -12.28
CA GLY A 259 5.03 27.59 -12.08
C GLY A 259 5.21 28.54 -10.88
N ALA A 260 4.32 28.50 -9.89
CA ALA A 260 4.34 29.31 -8.67
C ALA A 260 4.17 28.47 -7.38
N GLY A 261 4.56 27.19 -7.40
CA GLY A 261 4.44 26.29 -6.23
C GLY A 261 3.00 25.86 -5.90
N SER A 262 2.05 26.17 -6.77
CA SER A 262 0.66 25.73 -6.69
C SER A 262 0.43 24.51 -7.59
N VAL A 263 -0.67 23.79 -7.36
CA VAL A 263 -1.08 22.66 -8.20
C VAL A 263 -2.24 23.07 -9.10
N GLN A 264 -2.12 22.77 -10.39
CA GLN A 264 -3.16 22.88 -11.38
C GLN A 264 -3.82 21.52 -11.60
N VAL A 265 -5.16 21.50 -11.58
CA VAL A 265 -5.97 20.33 -11.92
C VAL A 265 -6.69 20.60 -13.24
N VAL A 266 -6.50 19.74 -14.23
CA VAL A 266 -7.15 19.85 -15.55
C VAL A 266 -7.84 18.55 -15.94
N GLU A 267 -8.87 18.61 -16.77
CA GLU A 267 -9.52 17.40 -17.26
C GLU A 267 -8.60 16.64 -18.21
N ARG A 268 -8.55 15.31 -18.07
CA ARG A 268 -7.87 14.45 -19.02
C ARG A 268 -8.76 14.35 -20.25
N SER A 269 -8.35 14.96 -21.36
CA SER A 269 -9.03 14.75 -22.64
C SER A 269 -9.06 13.26 -22.94
N LYS A 270 -10.17 12.77 -23.51
CA LYS A 270 -10.23 11.41 -24.07
C LYS A 270 -9.29 11.36 -25.28
N THR A 271 -7.99 11.27 -25.05
CA THR A 271 -7.06 10.86 -26.10
C THR A 271 -7.38 9.41 -26.43
N LYS A 272 -7.77 9.19 -27.69
CA LYS A 272 -8.10 7.90 -28.30
C LYS A 272 -7.06 6.83 -27.99
#